data_AF-A0A7S3TAT5-F1
#
_entry.id   AF-A0A7S3TAT5-F1
#
_cell.length_a   1.000
_cell.length_b   1.000
_cell.length_c   1.000
_cell.angle_alpha   90.00
_cell.angle_beta   90.00
_cell.angle_gamma   90.00
#
_symmetry.space_group_name_H-M   'P 1'
#
loop_
_entity.id
_entity.type
_entity.pdbx_description
1 polymer ?
#
loop_
_entity_poly.entity_id
_entity_poly.type
_entity_poly.pdbx_seq_one_letter_code
_entity_poly.pdbx_strand_id
1 'polypeptide(L)'
;VAAGGLPPETAPPAALLRCQLDEARAVGSQLRRDAEIAPQPDLLSRLRKLLEPWLAGGEPGGGPAEGDEDPDSLCLICREGLHSTTQQLPKLACPTCAKRFHAACLYRWFGSVRSGQADTRVCPLCKSDM
;
A
#
# COMPACT_ATOMS: atom_id res chain seq x y z
N VAL A 1 -87.42 18.87 12.12
CA VAL A 1 -86.83 18.17 10.94
C VAL A 1 -85.56 18.87 10.53
N ALA A 2 -84.39 18.30 10.83
CA ALA A 2 -83.16 18.36 10.05
C ALA A 2 -82.07 17.61 10.83
N ALA A 3 -81.42 16.68 10.13
CA ALA A 3 -80.56 15.64 10.64
C ALA A 3 -79.22 16.17 11.18
N GLY A 4 -78.69 15.45 12.17
CA GLY A 4 -77.33 15.62 12.65
C GLY A 4 -76.30 15.23 11.61
N GLY A 5 -75.24 16.03 11.51
CA GLY A 5 -73.98 15.64 10.87
C GLY A 5 -72.99 15.23 11.97
N LEU A 6 -72.62 13.95 12.00
CA LEU A 6 -71.43 13.51 12.73
C LEU A 6 -70.17 13.96 11.96
N PRO A 7 -69.08 14.33 12.65
CA PRO A 7 -67.79 14.60 12.02
C PRO A 7 -67.17 13.32 11.44
N PRO A 8 -66.23 13.45 10.47
CA PRO A 8 -65.64 12.32 9.78
C PRO A 8 -64.92 11.38 10.75
N GLU A 9 -65.30 10.12 10.64
CA GLU A 9 -64.78 8.95 11.34
C GLU A 9 -63.25 8.92 11.25
N THR A 10 -62.57 9.19 12.38
CA THR A 10 -61.14 8.96 12.51
C THR A 10 -60.91 7.45 12.46
N ALA A 11 -60.23 6.98 11.41
CA ALA A 11 -59.91 5.57 11.25
C ALA A 11 -59.30 4.98 12.54
N PRO A 12 -59.67 3.76 12.96
CA PRO A 12 -59.20 3.20 14.22
C PRO A 12 -57.67 3.13 14.20
N PRO A 13 -57.00 3.34 15.35
CA PRO A 13 -55.53 3.44 15.42
C PRO A 13 -54.80 2.25 14.81
N ALA A 14 -55.43 1.06 14.81
CA ALA A 14 -54.92 -0.14 14.17
C ALA A 14 -54.88 -0.07 12.62
N ALA A 15 -55.82 0.66 11.98
CA ALA A 15 -55.84 0.84 10.53
C ALA A 15 -54.72 1.78 10.08
N LEU A 16 -54.47 2.86 10.83
CA LEU A 16 -53.34 3.76 10.59
C LEU A 16 -52.00 3.05 10.77
N LEU A 17 -51.85 2.25 11.83
CA LEU A 17 -50.63 1.47 12.07
C LEU A 17 -50.39 0.44 10.95
N ARG A 18 -51.46 -0.19 10.44
CA ARG A 18 -51.35 -1.15 9.34
C ARG A 18 -50.94 -0.48 8.03
N CYS A 19 -51.53 0.68 7.72
CA CYS A 19 -51.11 1.51 6.59
C CYS A 19 -49.62 1.86 6.69
N GLN A 20 -49.18 2.35 7.85
CA GLN A 20 -47.78 2.70 8.08
C GLN A 20 -46.81 1.52 7.92
N LEU A 21 -47.21 0.32 8.35
CA LEU A 21 -46.40 -0.89 8.17
C LEU A 21 -46.32 -1.31 6.69
N ASP A 22 -47.41 -1.18 5.94
CA ASP A 22 -47.42 -1.50 4.50
C ASP A 22 -46.60 -0.48 3.71
N GLU A 23 -46.67 0.80 4.07
CA GLU A 23 -45.81 1.86 3.53
C GLU A 23 -44.32 1.58 3.83
N ALA A 24 -43.99 1.24 5.08
CA ALA A 24 -42.61 0.91 5.46
C ALA A 24 -42.08 -0.33 4.72
N ARG A 25 -42.93 -1.35 4.49
CA ARG A 25 -42.59 -2.53 3.68
C ARG A 25 -42.37 -2.17 2.21
N ALA A 26 -43.19 -1.30 1.64
CA ALA A 26 -43.04 -0.83 0.27
C ALA A 26 -41.73 -0.06 0.10
N VAL A 27 -41.42 0.87 1.01
CA VAL A 27 -40.15 1.61 1.03
C VAL A 27 -38.96 0.66 1.15
N GLY A 28 -39.01 -0.31 2.07
CA GLY A 28 -37.95 -1.32 2.22
C GLY A 28 -37.76 -2.19 0.97
N SER A 29 -38.83 -2.51 0.25
CA SER A 29 -38.77 -3.29 -1.00
C SER A 29 -38.18 -2.48 -2.18
N GLN A 30 -38.36 -1.17 -2.18
CA GLN A 30 -37.79 -0.25 -3.17
C GLN A 30 -36.29 -0.07 -2.90
N LEU A 31 -35.90 0.22 -1.66
CA LEU A 31 -34.51 0.34 -1.23
C LEU A 31 -33.68 -0.91 -1.53
N ARG A 32 -34.24 -2.12 -1.36
CA ARG A 32 -33.51 -3.35 -1.73
C ARG A 32 -33.26 -3.49 -3.23
N ARG A 33 -34.16 -3.00 -4.08
CA ARG A 33 -33.97 -2.99 -5.53
C ARG A 33 -32.96 -1.93 -5.96
N ASP A 34 -33.01 -0.75 -5.33
CA ASP A 34 -32.11 0.35 -5.64
C ASP A 34 -30.69 0.14 -5.06
N ALA A 35 -30.57 -0.65 -3.99
CA ALA A 35 -29.29 -1.07 -3.40
C ALA A 35 -28.64 -2.27 -4.10
N GLU A 36 -29.32 -2.89 -5.06
CA GLU A 36 -28.71 -3.90 -5.90
C GLU A 36 -27.75 -3.19 -6.86
N ILE A 37 -26.47 -3.13 -6.47
CA ILE A 37 -25.39 -2.63 -7.33
C ILE A 37 -25.46 -3.44 -8.61
N ALA A 38 -26.01 -2.85 -9.66
CA ALA A 38 -26.22 -3.53 -10.93
C ALA A 38 -24.88 -4.14 -11.35
N PRO A 39 -24.81 -5.47 -11.56
CA PRO A 39 -23.57 -6.09 -11.99
C PRO A 39 -23.17 -5.40 -13.28
N GLN A 40 -21.98 -4.80 -13.32
CA GLN A 40 -21.45 -4.24 -14.55
C GLN A 40 -20.88 -5.41 -15.36
N PRO A 41 -21.61 -5.96 -16.35
CA PRO A 41 -20.98 -6.88 -17.28
C PRO A 41 -19.84 -6.08 -17.91
N ASP A 42 -18.65 -6.67 -17.98
CA ASP A 42 -17.41 -6.03 -18.45
C ASP A 42 -16.65 -5.12 -17.48
N LEU A 43 -16.98 -5.05 -16.18
CA LEU A 43 -16.10 -4.35 -15.22
C LEU A 43 -14.69 -4.94 -15.22
N LEU A 44 -14.58 -6.28 -15.18
CA LEU A 44 -13.29 -6.97 -15.23
C LEU A 44 -12.59 -6.77 -16.58
N SER A 45 -13.33 -6.80 -17.70
CA SER A 45 -12.79 -6.52 -19.03
C SER A 45 -12.22 -5.11 -19.14
N ARG A 46 -12.92 -4.12 -18.57
CA ARG A 46 -12.50 -2.71 -18.54
C ARG A 46 -11.30 -2.48 -17.62
N LEU A 47 -11.32 -3.07 -16.42
CA LEU A 47 -10.19 -3.02 -15.48
C LEU A 47 -8.96 -3.66 -16.10
N ARG A 48 -9.09 -4.84 -16.73
CA ARG A 48 -7.98 -5.51 -17.39
C ARG A 48 -7.37 -4.64 -18.49
N LYS A 49 -8.18 -4.02 -19.35
CA LYS A 49 -7.69 -3.11 -20.41
C LYS A 49 -6.90 -1.92 -19.87
N LEU A 50 -7.30 -1.38 -18.71
CA LEU A 50 -6.57 -0.28 -18.05
C LEU A 50 -5.24 -0.74 -17.45
N LEU A 51 -5.21 -1.96 -16.93
CA LEU A 51 -4.08 -2.53 -16.22
C LEU A 51 -3.11 -3.27 -17.16
N GLU A 52 -3.54 -3.63 -18.37
CA GLU A 52 -2.78 -4.39 -19.37
C GLU A 52 -1.38 -3.80 -19.68
N PRO A 53 -1.20 -2.47 -19.81
CA PRO A 53 0.12 -1.87 -20.01
C PRO A 53 1.09 -2.16 -18.85
N TRP A 54 0.57 -2.16 -17.62
CA TRP A 54 1.33 -2.41 -16.39
C TRP A 54 1.61 -3.90 -16.19
N LEU A 55 0.67 -4.77 -16.58
CA LEU A 55 0.80 -6.23 -16.50
C LEU A 55 1.70 -6.82 -17.59
N ALA A 56 1.76 -6.19 -18.76
CA ALA A 56 2.59 -6.63 -19.88
C ALA A 56 4.05 -6.16 -19.78
N GLY A 57 4.43 -5.47 -18.70
CA GLY A 57 5.81 -5.02 -18.47
C GLY A 57 6.27 -3.89 -19.41
N GLY A 58 5.33 -3.10 -19.96
CA GLY A 58 5.64 -2.02 -20.90
C GLY A 58 4.84 -0.77 -20.61
N GLU A 59 5.47 0.19 -19.92
CA GLU A 59 4.91 1.53 -19.69
C GLU A 59 4.83 2.33 -21.01
N PRO A 60 3.65 2.82 -21.44
CA PRO A 60 3.54 3.84 -22.47
C PRO A 60 3.62 5.22 -21.80
N GLY A 61 4.83 5.62 -21.40
CA GLY A 61 5.06 6.93 -20.78
C GLY A 61 6.35 6.92 -20.00
N GLY A 62 7.41 7.48 -20.60
CA GLY A 62 8.77 7.42 -20.07
C GLY A 62 8.93 7.88 -18.62
N GLY A 63 9.37 6.94 -17.78
CA GLY A 63 10.41 7.17 -16.78
C GLY A 63 11.58 6.25 -17.13
N PRO A 64 12.84 6.61 -16.85
CA PRO A 64 13.98 5.76 -17.20
C PRO A 64 13.81 4.39 -16.55
N ALA A 65 13.60 3.39 -17.41
CA ALA A 65 13.80 2.00 -17.08
C ALA A 65 15.31 1.77 -16.92
N GLU A 66 15.85 2.16 -15.78
CA GLU A 66 17.08 1.60 -15.26
C GLU A 66 16.79 1.12 -13.84
N GLY A 67 16.03 0.02 -13.78
CA GLY A 67 16.21 -0.95 -12.71
C GLY A 67 17.57 -1.61 -12.87
N ASP A 68 18.62 -0.81 -12.73
CA ASP A 68 19.95 -1.26 -12.35
C ASP A 68 19.84 -1.59 -10.87
N GLU A 69 19.17 -2.69 -10.55
CA GLU A 69 19.33 -3.31 -9.23
C GLU A 69 20.72 -3.93 -9.22
N ASP A 70 21.75 -3.08 -9.16
CA ASP A 70 23.15 -3.45 -8.95
C ASP A 70 23.17 -4.32 -7.69
N PRO A 71 23.37 -5.65 -7.81
CA PRO A 71 23.37 -6.55 -6.65
C PRO A 71 24.53 -6.22 -5.70
N ASP A 72 25.51 -5.45 -6.16
CA ASP A 72 26.62 -4.94 -5.39
C ASP A 72 26.32 -3.62 -4.65
N SER A 73 25.12 -3.04 -4.81
CA SER A 73 24.66 -1.82 -4.10
C SER A 73 24.28 -2.06 -2.64
N LEU A 74 24.41 -3.30 -2.14
CA LEU A 74 24.14 -3.65 -0.75
C LEU A 74 25.38 -3.47 0.13
N CYS A 75 25.19 -2.89 1.32
CA CYS A 75 26.27 -2.84 2.32
C CYS A 75 26.54 -4.23 2.87
N LEU A 76 27.76 -4.75 2.74
CA LEU A 76 28.05 -6.12 3.20
C LEU A 76 28.19 -6.31 4.72
N ILE A 77 28.16 -5.22 5.50
CA ILE A 77 28.12 -5.30 6.97
C ILE A 77 26.69 -5.44 7.48
N CYS A 78 25.73 -4.69 6.95
CA CYS A 78 24.34 -4.69 7.42
C CYS A 78 23.32 -5.30 6.44
N ARG A 79 23.76 -5.69 5.23
CA ARG A 79 22.96 -6.31 4.16
C ARG A 79 21.76 -5.47 3.68
N GLU A 80 21.82 -4.16 3.92
CA GLU A 80 20.80 -3.20 3.48
C GLU A 80 21.39 -2.30 2.39
N GLY A 81 20.57 -1.92 1.40
CA GLY A 81 20.93 -0.90 0.40
C GLY A 81 20.77 0.53 0.92
N LEU A 82 19.98 0.73 1.97
CA LEU A 82 19.79 2.01 2.65
C LEU A 82 19.92 1.82 4.15
N HIS A 83 20.89 2.46 4.79
CA HIS A 83 21.12 2.29 6.22
C HIS A 83 19.93 2.80 7.04
N SER A 84 19.25 1.91 7.78
CA SER A 84 18.03 2.22 8.55
C SER A 84 18.09 3.52 9.39
N THR A 85 19.22 3.83 10.04
CA THR A 85 19.33 5.03 10.91
C THR A 85 19.81 6.29 10.18
N THR A 86 20.74 6.15 9.24
CA THR A 86 21.38 7.32 8.60
C THR A 86 20.78 7.64 7.23
N GLN A 87 19.95 6.74 6.70
CA GLN A 87 19.31 6.85 5.39
C GLN A 87 20.33 7.15 4.28
N GLN A 88 21.54 6.57 4.40
CA GLN A 88 22.62 6.70 3.44
C GLN A 88 22.79 5.41 2.67
N LEU A 89 23.08 5.52 1.36
CA LEU A 89 23.50 4.41 0.52
C LEU A 89 24.97 4.02 0.76
N PRO A 90 25.39 2.79 0.41
CA PRO A 90 26.77 2.35 0.56
C PRO A 90 27.67 2.97 -0.51
N LYS A 91 28.34 4.05 -0.11
CA LYS A 91 29.22 4.86 -0.95
C LYS A 91 30.68 4.40 -0.93
N LEU A 92 31.12 3.72 0.12
CA LEU A 92 32.52 3.29 0.25
C LEU A 92 32.69 1.91 -0.36
N ALA A 93 33.64 1.75 -1.28
CA ALA A 93 33.96 0.46 -1.89
C ALA A 93 35.40 0.05 -1.57
N CYS A 94 35.64 -1.25 -1.39
CA CYS A 94 37.00 -1.78 -1.27
C CYS A 94 37.73 -1.70 -2.61
N PRO A 95 38.93 -1.12 -2.70
CA PRO A 95 39.68 -1.09 -3.94
C PRO A 95 40.15 -2.48 -4.40
N THR A 96 40.23 -3.45 -3.48
CA THR A 96 40.67 -4.82 -3.80
C THR A 96 39.52 -5.73 -4.22
N CYS A 97 38.42 -5.75 -3.47
CA CYS A 97 37.31 -6.68 -3.72
C CYS A 97 36.03 -6.02 -4.27
N ALA A 98 36.08 -4.72 -4.56
CA ALA A 98 34.96 -3.91 -5.10
C ALA A 98 33.68 -3.89 -4.24
N LYS A 99 33.69 -4.50 -3.05
CA LYS A 99 32.52 -4.58 -2.18
C LYS A 99 32.21 -3.27 -1.48
N ARG A 100 30.91 -2.95 -1.37
CA ARG A 100 30.40 -1.66 -0.88
C ARG A 100 29.97 -1.70 0.59
N PHE A 101 30.10 -0.57 1.27
CA PHE A 101 29.81 -0.38 2.68
C PHE A 101 29.24 1.03 2.96
N HIS A 102 28.34 1.12 3.95
CA HIS A 102 27.95 2.39 4.54
C HIS A 102 29.13 2.97 5.34
N ALA A 103 29.34 4.28 5.25
CA ALA A 103 30.37 4.96 6.05
C ALA A 103 30.20 4.72 7.55
N ALA A 104 28.96 4.78 8.05
CA ALA A 104 28.65 4.51 9.45
C ALA A 104 28.93 3.06 9.87
N CYS A 105 28.64 2.08 9.01
CA CYS A 105 28.93 0.67 9.27
C CYS A 105 30.43 0.40 9.32
N LEU A 106 31.17 0.95 8.36
CA LEU A 106 32.61 0.76 8.26
C LEU A 106 33.36 1.49 9.40
N TYR A 107 32.92 2.70 9.76
CA TYR A 107 33.47 3.44 10.89
C TYR A 107 33.24 2.70 12.21
N ARG A 108 32.02 2.19 12.43
CA ARG A 108 31.72 1.37 13.62
C ARG A 108 32.54 0.09 13.64
N TRP A 109 32.74 -0.56 12.50
CA TRP A 109 33.59 -1.74 12.39
C TRP A 109 35.01 -1.45 12.90
N PHE A 110 35.66 -0.39 12.39
CA PHE A 110 36.99 0.04 12.84
C PHE A 110 37.03 0.56 14.28
N GLY A 111 35.95 1.16 14.78
CA GLY A 111 35.85 1.58 16.18
C GLY A 111 35.61 0.42 17.17
N SER A 112 35.08 -0.71 16.69
CA SER A 112 34.70 -1.86 17.53
C SER A 112 35.72 -3.00 17.56
N VAL A 113 36.71 -2.99 16.66
CA VAL A 113 37.82 -3.96 16.69
C VAL A 113 38.62 -3.74 17.98
N ARG A 114 38.32 -4.56 18.99
CA ARG A 114 39.01 -4.67 20.29
C ARG A 114 40.51 -4.40 20.14
N SER A 115 40.97 -3.25 20.61
CA SER A 115 42.27 -2.81 21.16
C SER A 115 43.59 -3.52 20.80
N GLY A 116 43.66 -4.37 19.77
CA GLY A 116 44.83 -5.20 19.45
C GLY A 116 45.16 -5.30 17.96
N GLN A 117 44.39 -4.64 17.10
CA GLN A 117 44.61 -4.61 15.64
C GLN A 117 44.25 -3.23 15.10
N ALA A 118 44.83 -2.19 15.72
CA ALA A 118 44.26 -0.85 15.79
C ALA A 118 44.85 0.21 14.85
N ASP A 119 45.63 -0.15 13.83
CA ASP A 119 46.27 0.86 12.97
C ASP A 119 46.13 0.64 11.46
N THR A 120 45.38 -0.37 11.02
CA THR A 120 45.22 -0.65 9.59
C THR A 120 43.74 -0.75 9.23
N ARG A 121 43.30 0.08 8.28
CA ARG A 121 41.95 0.04 7.73
C ARG A 121 41.81 -1.19 6.85
N VAL A 122 41.62 -2.34 7.47
CA VAL A 122 41.57 -3.62 6.75
C VAL A 122 40.13 -3.94 6.35
N CYS A 123 39.93 -4.31 5.08
CA CYS A 123 38.64 -4.76 4.58
C CYS A 123 38.10 -5.94 5.41
N PRO A 124 36.85 -5.90 5.92
CA PRO A 124 36.27 -7.01 6.67
C PRO A 124 36.12 -8.31 5.87
N LEU A 125 36.23 -8.24 4.53
CA LEU A 125 36.02 -9.38 3.64
C LEU A 125 37.32 -9.94 3.09
N CYS A 126 38.09 -9.11 2.37
CA CYS A 126 39.33 -9.58 1.72
C CYS A 126 40.58 -9.41 2.57
N LYS A 127 40.47 -8.77 3.75
CA LYS A 127 41.60 -8.50 4.67
C LYS A 127 42.75 -7.68 4.04
N SER A 128 42.49 -7.02 2.93
CA SER A 128 43.41 -6.08 2.28
C SER A 128 43.23 -4.66 2.84
N ASP A 129 44.23 -3.82 2.66
CA ASP A 129 44.18 -2.41 3.04
C ASP A 129 43.09 -1.64 2.25
N MET A 130 42.37 -0.73 2.91
CA MET A 130 41.22 0.05 2.41
C MET A 130 41.32 1.54 2.70
#